data_AF-A0A8B7EN11-F1
#
_entry.id   AF-A0A8B7EN11-F1
#
_cell.length_a   1.000
_cell.length_b   1.000
_cell.length_c   1.000
_cell.angle_alpha   90.00
_cell.angle_beta   90.00
_cell.angle_gamma   90.00
#
_symmetry.space_group_name_H-M   'P 1'
#
loop_
_entity.id
_entity.type
_entity.pdbx_description
1 polymer ?
#
loop_
_entity_poly.entity_id
_entity_poly.type
_entity_poly.pdbx_seq_one_letter_code
_entity_poly.pdbx_strand_id
1 'polypeptide(L)'
;MRSQGGFVLFGLLLMLAVLCHSGYSLKCYSCINPMPECTTISNCTPNFDACLRTKAGPRIYHQCWKFADCNFDRISQLLGETDLQYYCCKSDLCNHEKDQSHGTTLSGKTVFLLVTPFLAAAWNFYL
;
A
#
# COMPACT_ATOMS: atom_id res chain seq x y z
N MET A 1 15.28 9.96 -45.87
CA MET A 1 14.80 8.63 -45.43
C MET A 1 14.18 8.80 -44.06
N ARG A 2 12.86 8.61 -43.97
CA ARG A 2 12.03 9.00 -42.82
C ARG A 2 12.26 8.02 -41.68
N SER A 3 12.79 8.51 -40.55
CA SER A 3 12.97 7.74 -39.31
C SER A 3 11.60 7.40 -38.69
N GLN A 4 10.80 6.56 -39.34
CA GLN A 4 9.49 6.14 -38.83
C GLN A 4 9.65 5.03 -37.77
N GLY A 5 10.72 4.22 -37.87
CA GLY A 5 10.99 3.14 -36.92
C GLY A 5 11.30 3.62 -35.50
N GLY A 6 11.99 4.76 -35.35
CA GLY A 6 12.35 5.31 -34.04
C GLY A 6 11.15 5.78 -33.23
N PHE A 7 10.19 6.45 -33.87
CA PHE A 7 8.97 6.93 -33.20
C PHE A 7 8.05 5.80 -32.75
N VAL A 8 7.93 4.73 -33.53
CA VAL A 8 7.13 3.55 -33.16
C VAL A 8 7.76 2.81 -31.99
N LEU A 9 9.10 2.63 -32.00
CA LEU A 9 9.82 1.97 -30.92
C LEU A 9 9.75 2.78 -29.62
N PHE A 10 9.88 4.10 -29.71
CA PHE A 10 9.78 5.01 -28.58
C PHE A 10 8.36 5.03 -27.98
N GLY A 11 7.33 5.06 -28.81
CA GLY A 11 5.93 4.96 -28.35
C GLY A 11 5.63 3.64 -27.64
N LEU A 12 6.15 2.52 -28.16
CA LEU A 12 6.00 1.20 -27.53
C LEU A 12 6.71 1.14 -26.16
N LEU A 13 7.92 1.68 -26.06
CA LEU A 13 8.68 1.75 -24.81
C LEU A 13 7.96 2.58 -23.73
N LEU A 14 7.37 3.71 -24.12
CA LEU A 14 6.58 4.54 -23.20
C LEU A 14 5.31 3.82 -22.71
N MET A 15 4.61 3.11 -23.58
CA MET A 15 3.46 2.29 -23.18
C MET A 15 3.88 1.20 -22.18
N LEU A 16 4.95 0.46 -22.46
CA LEU A 16 5.46 -0.56 -21.54
C LEU A 16 5.86 0.04 -20.18
N ALA A 17 6.45 1.24 -20.16
CA ALA A 17 6.80 1.93 -18.93
C ALA A 17 5.57 2.37 -18.11
N VAL A 18 4.50 2.82 -18.77
CA VAL A 18 3.23 3.20 -18.10
C VAL A 18 2.48 1.99 -17.54
N LEU A 19 2.53 0.85 -18.24
CA LEU A 19 1.94 -0.40 -17.74
C LEU A 19 2.79 -1.05 -16.63
N CYS A 20 4.07 -0.72 -16.54
CA CYS A 20 4.97 -1.19 -15.49
C CYS A 20 4.69 -0.42 -14.20
N HIS A 21 3.58 -0.75 -13.52
CA HIS A 21 3.43 -0.39 -12.12
C HIS A 21 4.60 -1.01 -11.38
N SER A 22 5.51 -0.18 -10.88
CA SER A 22 6.53 -0.60 -9.92
C SER A 22 5.80 -1.31 -8.78
N GLY A 23 5.99 -2.63 -8.69
CA GLY A 23 5.34 -3.49 -7.71
C GLY A 23 5.84 -3.18 -6.30
N TYR A 24 5.41 -2.05 -5.75
CA TYR A 24 5.67 -1.70 -4.37
C TYR A 24 4.78 -2.58 -3.50
N SER A 25 5.41 -3.55 -2.83
CA SER A 25 4.77 -4.39 -1.85
C SER A 25 4.88 -3.72 -0.48
N LEU A 26 3.72 -3.51 0.15
CA LEU A 26 3.62 -2.96 1.50
C LEU A 26 4.35 -3.87 2.49
N LYS A 27 5.16 -3.31 3.38
CA LYS A 27 5.83 -4.06 4.45
C LYS A 27 5.08 -3.92 5.75
N CYS A 28 4.84 -5.01 6.45
CA CYS A 28 4.20 -4.99 7.77
C CYS A 28 4.92 -5.92 8.75
N TYR A 29 4.73 -5.69 10.04
CA TYR A 29 5.01 -6.73 11.03
C TYR A 29 3.97 -7.84 10.87
N SER A 30 4.43 -9.09 10.73
CA SER A 30 3.56 -10.25 10.51
C SER A 30 4.10 -11.47 11.24
N CYS A 31 3.40 -11.89 12.30
CA CYS A 31 3.75 -13.05 13.11
C CYS A 31 2.64 -14.11 13.07
N ILE A 32 3.04 -15.38 13.02
CA ILE A 32 2.10 -16.52 12.94
C ILE A 32 1.28 -16.62 14.23
N ASN A 33 1.94 -16.49 15.37
CA ASN A 33 1.32 -16.59 16.69
C ASN A 33 1.16 -15.19 17.30
N PRO A 34 0.09 -14.96 18.11
CA PRO A 34 -0.05 -13.72 18.84
C PRO A 34 1.07 -13.58 19.86
N MET A 35 1.80 -12.48 19.80
CA MET A 35 2.86 -12.17 20.75
C MET A 35 2.95 -10.66 20.98
N PRO A 36 3.34 -10.20 22.18
CA PRO A 36 3.40 -8.77 22.48
C PRO A 36 4.38 -8.03 21.56
N GLU A 37 5.53 -8.65 21.29
CA GLU A 37 6.64 -8.08 20.53
C GLU A 37 6.86 -8.86 19.23
N CYS A 38 6.17 -8.47 18.15
CA CYS A 38 6.39 -9.04 16.82
C CYS A 38 7.51 -8.29 16.09
N THR A 39 8.66 -8.94 15.86
CA THR A 39 9.81 -8.35 15.14
C THR A 39 9.92 -8.82 13.68
N THR A 40 9.10 -9.76 13.25
CA THR A 40 9.13 -10.32 11.91
C THR A 40 8.51 -9.36 10.89
N ILE A 41 9.33 -8.84 9.99
CA ILE A 41 8.90 -8.00 8.87
C ILE A 41 8.60 -8.88 7.66
N SER A 42 7.45 -8.69 7.03
CA SER A 42 7.03 -9.40 5.82
C SER A 42 6.59 -8.43 4.72
N ASN A 43 6.94 -8.75 3.48
CA ASN A 43 6.37 -8.10 2.30
C ASN A 43 4.97 -8.68 2.06
N CYS A 44 3.95 -7.84 2.08
CA CYS A 44 2.57 -8.26 1.87
C CYS A 44 2.33 -8.64 0.41
N THR A 45 1.54 -9.70 0.19
CA THR A 45 1.15 -10.05 -1.18
C THR A 45 0.28 -8.93 -1.78
N PRO A 46 0.18 -8.83 -3.11
CA PRO A 46 -0.57 -7.74 -3.77
C PRO A 46 -2.04 -7.63 -3.34
N ASN A 47 -2.61 -8.70 -2.78
CA ASN A 47 -3.98 -8.74 -2.29
C ASN A 47 -4.15 -8.11 -0.89
N PHE A 48 -3.07 -7.80 -0.19
CA PHE A 48 -3.08 -7.22 1.16
C PHE A 48 -2.50 -5.81 1.10
N ASP A 49 -3.38 -4.82 1.15
CA ASP A 49 -3.08 -3.38 1.00
C ASP A 49 -3.04 -2.62 2.34
N ALA A 50 -3.00 -3.34 3.47
CA ALA A 50 -2.92 -2.77 4.81
C ALA A 50 -2.07 -3.60 5.77
N CYS A 51 -1.56 -2.95 6.81
CA CYS A 51 -1.07 -3.61 8.01
C CYS A 51 -2.15 -3.61 9.08
N LEU A 52 -2.32 -4.72 9.78
CA LEU A 52 -3.24 -4.88 10.92
C LEU A 52 -2.44 -5.03 12.22
N ARG A 53 -2.90 -4.34 13.27
CA ARG A 53 -2.57 -4.64 14.67
C ARG A 53 -3.86 -4.85 15.46
N THR A 54 -3.99 -5.97 16.13
CA THR A 54 -5.18 -6.29 16.95
C THR A 54 -4.75 -6.67 18.36
N LYS A 55 -5.45 -6.16 19.36
CA LYS A 55 -5.27 -6.52 20.77
C LYS A 55 -6.56 -7.17 21.29
N ALA A 56 -6.47 -8.42 21.70
CA ALA A 56 -7.55 -9.20 22.31
C ALA A 56 -7.08 -9.71 23.68
N GLY A 57 -7.43 -8.99 24.75
CA GLY A 57 -6.89 -9.24 26.09
C GLY A 57 -5.35 -9.22 26.11
N PRO A 58 -4.67 -10.33 26.46
CA PRO A 58 -3.20 -10.43 26.46
C PRO A 58 -2.60 -10.74 25.08
N ARG A 59 -3.44 -11.09 24.08
CA ARG A 59 -2.99 -11.49 22.75
C ARG A 59 -2.87 -10.26 21.85
N ILE A 60 -1.73 -10.14 21.19
CA ILE A 60 -1.48 -9.09 20.20
C ILE A 60 -1.15 -9.74 18.87
N TYR A 61 -1.91 -9.39 17.84
CA TYR A 61 -1.77 -9.89 16.48
C TYR A 61 -1.19 -8.79 15.60
N HIS A 62 -0.20 -9.13 14.79
CA HIS A 62 0.40 -8.28 13.77
C HIS A 62 0.38 -9.05 12.45
N GLN A 63 -0.28 -8.53 11.42
CA GLN A 63 -0.46 -9.24 10.14
C GLN A 63 -0.57 -8.29 8.95
N CYS A 64 -0.21 -8.77 7.75
CA CYS A 64 -0.67 -8.20 6.50
C CYS A 64 -2.19 -8.41 6.36
N TRP A 65 -2.91 -7.39 5.91
CA TRP A 65 -4.37 -7.38 5.89
C TRP A 65 -4.94 -6.68 4.66
N LYS A 66 -6.24 -6.89 4.44
CA LYS A 66 -7.02 -6.18 3.42
C LYS A 66 -7.70 -5.00 4.09
N PHE A 67 -7.49 -3.80 3.59
CA PHE A 67 -8.11 -2.62 4.17
C PHE A 67 -9.64 -2.67 4.10
N ALA A 68 -10.19 -3.28 3.04
CA ALA A 68 -11.63 -3.52 2.91
C ALA A 68 -12.18 -4.44 4.03
N ASP A 69 -11.35 -5.33 4.57
CA ASP A 69 -11.67 -6.24 5.66
C ASP A 69 -11.30 -5.63 7.03
N CYS A 70 -10.97 -4.35 7.11
CA CYS A 70 -10.63 -3.66 8.35
C CYS A 70 -11.88 -3.23 9.14
N ASN A 71 -12.62 -4.20 9.64
CA ASN A 71 -13.78 -3.99 10.50
C ASN A 71 -13.85 -5.07 11.59
N PHE A 72 -14.55 -4.74 12.68
CA PHE A 72 -14.65 -5.62 13.84
C PHE A 72 -15.18 -7.01 13.49
N ASP A 73 -16.30 -7.10 12.76
CA ASP A 73 -16.96 -8.36 12.45
C ASP A 73 -16.04 -9.32 11.67
N ARG A 74 -15.32 -8.78 10.69
CA ARG A 74 -14.42 -9.57 9.87
C ARG A 74 -13.17 -10.03 10.62
N ILE A 75 -12.59 -9.14 11.43
CA ILE A 75 -11.38 -9.41 12.21
C ILE A 75 -11.67 -10.42 13.32
N SER A 76 -12.75 -10.20 14.09
CA SER A 76 -13.19 -11.10 15.17
C SER A 76 -13.47 -12.50 14.65
N GLN A 77 -14.19 -12.62 13.53
CA GLN A 77 -14.49 -13.90 12.90
C GLN A 77 -13.22 -14.63 12.44
N LEU A 78 -12.27 -13.94 11.80
CA LEU A 78 -11.06 -14.57 11.25
C LEU A 78 -10.02 -14.93 12.33
N LEU A 79 -9.91 -14.11 13.39
CA LEU A 79 -8.99 -14.37 14.50
C LEU A 79 -9.61 -15.27 15.57
N GLY A 80 -10.93 -15.48 15.55
CA GLY A 80 -11.64 -16.27 16.55
C GLY A 80 -11.70 -15.58 17.92
N GLU A 81 -11.69 -14.24 17.94
CA GLU A 81 -11.68 -13.43 19.16
C GLU A 81 -13.03 -12.71 19.30
N THR A 82 -13.63 -12.74 20.49
CA THR A 82 -14.98 -12.18 20.73
C THR A 82 -14.99 -10.71 21.14
N ASP A 83 -13.88 -10.22 21.69
CA ASP A 83 -13.67 -8.83 22.06
C ASP A 83 -12.23 -8.43 21.71
N LEU A 84 -12.10 -7.35 20.95
CA LEU A 84 -10.81 -6.90 20.42
C LEU A 84 -10.81 -5.41 20.07
N GLN A 85 -9.63 -4.83 20.12
CA GLN A 85 -9.35 -3.51 19.55
C GLN A 85 -8.43 -3.69 18.35
N TYR A 86 -8.71 -3.02 17.25
CA TYR A 86 -7.94 -3.13 16.02
C TYR A 86 -7.49 -1.77 15.48
N TYR A 87 -6.39 -1.78 14.74
CA TYR A 87 -5.83 -0.65 14.02
C TYR A 87 -5.32 -1.12 12.66
N CYS A 88 -5.72 -0.41 11.59
CA CYS A 88 -5.20 -0.64 10.25
C CYS A 88 -4.59 0.62 9.64
N CYS A 89 -3.57 0.43 8.83
CA CYS A 89 -2.82 1.49 8.18
C CYS A 89 -2.20 1.01 6.86
N LYS A 90 -1.79 1.92 5.97
CA LYS A 90 -1.34 1.62 4.60
C LYS A 90 0.11 2.07 4.30
N SER A 91 0.94 2.16 5.33
CA SER A 91 2.34 2.60 5.21
C SER A 91 3.27 1.52 5.75
N ASP A 92 4.50 1.47 5.26
CA ASP A 92 5.44 0.44 5.70
C ASP A 92 5.63 0.47 7.23
N LEU A 93 5.49 -0.71 7.83
CA LEU A 93 5.74 -1.01 9.25
C LEU A 93 4.88 -0.19 10.23
N CYS A 94 3.78 0.39 9.78
CA CYS A 94 2.90 1.25 10.57
C CYS A 94 2.13 0.51 11.67
N ASN A 95 2.13 -0.82 11.69
CA ASN A 95 1.48 -1.64 12.71
C ASN A 95 2.40 -1.96 13.90
N HIS A 96 3.32 -1.03 14.23
CA HIS A 96 4.19 -1.13 15.40
C HIS A 96 3.43 -0.81 16.70
N GLU A 97 4.01 -1.16 17.85
CA GLU A 97 3.39 -1.03 19.17
C GLU A 97 2.94 0.40 19.53
N LYS A 98 3.69 1.40 19.04
CA LYS A 98 3.63 2.81 19.48
C LYS A 98 2.62 3.68 18.73
N ASP A 99 2.06 3.21 17.63
CA ASP A 99 1.19 4.01 16.75
C ASP A 99 -0.30 3.97 17.14
N GLN A 100 -0.61 3.59 18.38
CA GLN A 100 -1.98 3.48 18.91
C GLN A 100 -2.69 4.83 19.14
N SER A 101 -2.05 5.94 18.76
CA SER A 101 -2.60 7.28 18.87
C SER A 101 -3.55 7.55 17.69
N HIS A 102 -4.80 7.16 17.85
CA HIS A 102 -5.94 7.56 17.02
C HIS A 102 -5.91 7.04 15.57
N GLY A 103 -6.66 5.96 15.34
CA GLY A 103 -7.17 5.64 14.00
C GLY A 103 -7.86 6.85 13.37
N THR A 104 -7.67 6.98 12.06
CA THR A 104 -8.05 8.09 11.17
C THR A 104 -7.10 9.29 11.13
N THR A 105 -6.08 9.20 10.29
CA THR A 105 -5.74 10.32 9.41
C THR A 105 -5.43 9.75 8.03
N LEU A 106 -6.45 9.75 7.18
CA LEU A 106 -6.28 9.65 5.74
C LEU A 106 -5.48 10.89 5.30
N SER A 107 -4.16 10.85 5.41
CA SER A 107 -3.28 11.83 4.80
C SER A 107 -3.16 11.47 3.32
N GLY A 108 -4.28 11.65 2.60
CA GLY A 108 -4.31 11.72 1.14
C GLY A 108 -3.65 13.01 0.70
N LYS A 109 -2.34 13.12 0.91
CA LYS A 109 -1.54 14.25 0.43
C LYS A 109 -1.20 14.00 -1.04
N THR A 110 -2.12 14.43 -1.88
CA THR A 110 -1.81 15.22 -3.07
C THR A 110 -0.70 14.68 -3.98
N VAL A 111 -1.02 13.68 -4.82
CA VAL A 111 -0.25 13.41 -6.04
C VAL A 111 -1.19 13.59 -7.23
N PHE A 112 -1.48 14.84 -7.56
CA PHE A 112 -2.26 15.20 -8.75
C PHE A 112 -1.75 16.52 -9.35
N LEU A 113 -0.42 16.68 -9.52
CA LEU A 113 0.12 17.91 -10.13
C LEU A 113 1.32 17.73 -11.05
N LEU A 114 1.56 16.53 -11.60
CA LEU A 114 2.65 16.34 -12.58
C LEU A 114 2.21 15.77 -13.93
N VAL A 115 0.90 15.83 -14.26
CA VAL A 115 0.44 15.50 -15.62
C VAL A 115 0.49 16.73 -16.56
N THR A 116 0.67 17.94 -16.00
CA THR A 116 0.60 19.19 -16.76
C THR A 116 1.87 19.71 -17.45
N PRO A 117 3.13 19.24 -17.24
CA PRO A 117 4.25 19.80 -18.00
C PRO A 117 4.49 19.10 -19.35
N PHE A 118 3.87 17.95 -19.64
CA PHE A 118 4.12 17.22 -20.89
C PHE A 118 3.41 17.79 -22.13
N LEU A 119 2.32 18.56 -21.96
CA LEU A 119 1.60 19.17 -23.10
C LEU A 119 2.26 20.46 -23.61
N ALA A 120 3.11 21.12 -22.81
CA ALA A 120 3.78 22.36 -23.21
C ALA A 120 5.01 22.14 -24.12
N ALA A 121 5.63 20.96 -24.07
CA ALA A 121 6.81 20.66 -24.89
C ALA A 121 6.48 20.42 -26.38
N ALA A 122 5.22 20.11 -26.71
CA ALA A 122 4.80 19.87 -28.09
C ALA A 122 4.63 21.16 -28.92
N TRP A 123 4.51 22.33 -28.28
CA TRP A 123 4.31 23.60 -29.01
C TRP A 123 5.62 24.22 -29.54
N ASN A 124 6.77 23.87 -28.96
CA ASN A 124 8.07 24.41 -29.39
C ASN A 124 8.72 23.65 -30.57
N PHE A 125 8.08 22.61 -31.09
CA PHE A 125 8.54 21.91 -32.30
C PHE A 125 7.75 22.27 -33.56
N TYR A 126 6.76 23.18 -33.46
CA TYR A 126 5.90 23.58 -34.58
C TYR A 126 5.99 25.08 -34.94
N LEU A 127 7.03 25.78 -34.49
CA LEU A 127 7.36 27.13 -34.97
C LEU A 127 8.77 27.15 -35.57
#